data_AF-A0A2U3Z7L3-F1
#
_entry.id   AF-A0A2U3Z7L3-F1
#
_cell.length_a   1.000
_cell.length_b   1.000
_cell.length_c   1.000
_cell.angle_alpha   90.00
_cell.angle_beta   90.00
_cell.angle_gamma   90.00
#
_symmetry.space_group_name_H-M   'P 1'
#
loop_
_entity.id
_entity.type
_entity.pdbx_description
1 polymer ?
#
loop_
_entity_poly.entity_id
_entity_poly.type
_entity_poly.pdbx_seq_one_letter_code
_entity_poly.pdbx_strand_id
1 'polypeptide(L)'
;MSCSGGSHPRLNTLGRMTRAESGPDLRYEWPEPNLQRLITSPTIFLASLALYSLCTVRALLQAILQTEDMLKVYEARLTEEETVSLDLDKVEAYRCGLKKIKNDLNLKKSFLATMKTELQKAQQTHSQTSQQYPLYDLDLGKFSDKVTQLTDRWQKIDKQIDY
;
A
#
# COMPACT_ATOMS: atom_id res chain seq x y z
N MET A 1 -83.35 33.18 39.33
CA MET A 1 -82.13 33.50 40.10
C MET A 1 -81.66 32.20 40.76
N SER A 2 -80.42 31.77 40.47
CA SER A 2 -79.49 31.01 41.33
C SER A 2 -79.97 29.71 42.03
N CYS A 3 -79.27 28.58 42.08
CA CYS A 3 -77.85 28.29 41.97
C CYS A 3 -77.62 26.80 41.64
N SER A 4 -76.42 26.56 41.16
CA SER A 4 -75.75 25.34 40.71
C SER A 4 -75.60 24.25 41.79
N GLY A 5 -75.56 22.98 41.36
CA GLY A 5 -75.10 21.84 42.14
C GLY A 5 -74.53 20.76 41.22
N GLY A 6 -73.26 20.91 40.83
CA GLY A 6 -72.55 19.93 40.01
C GLY A 6 -72.10 18.72 40.83
N SER A 7 -72.50 17.53 40.41
CA SER A 7 -71.99 16.26 40.94
C SER A 7 -70.90 15.73 40.01
N HIS A 8 -69.67 15.66 40.53
CA HIS A 8 -68.54 15.01 39.87
C HIS A 8 -68.69 13.47 39.94
N PRO A 9 -68.45 12.73 38.84
CA PRO A 9 -68.07 11.33 38.94
C PRO A 9 -66.54 11.20 39.00
N ARG A 10 -66.11 10.30 39.89
CA ARG A 10 -64.73 9.94 40.20
C ARG A 10 -64.03 9.30 38.99
N LEU A 11 -62.82 9.76 38.69
CA LEU A 11 -61.88 9.08 37.79
C LEU A 11 -61.42 7.77 38.44
N ASN A 12 -61.76 6.64 37.84
CA ASN A 12 -61.22 5.33 38.20
C ASN A 12 -60.06 5.02 37.23
N THR A 13 -58.82 5.27 37.64
CA THR A 13 -57.61 4.98 36.84
C THR A 13 -57.17 3.54 37.05
N LEU A 14 -57.87 2.60 36.42
CA LEU A 14 -57.35 1.24 36.26
C LEU A 14 -57.64 0.72 34.84
N GLY A 15 -57.11 1.43 33.85
CA GLY A 15 -57.03 0.96 32.46
C GLY A 15 -55.77 0.14 32.25
N ARG A 16 -55.96 -1.19 32.12
CA ARG A 16 -55.06 -2.20 31.56
C ARG A 16 -53.73 -1.66 30.97
N MET A 17 -52.61 -2.00 31.61
CA MET A 17 -51.32 -2.11 30.90
C MET A 17 -51.43 -3.27 29.90
N THR A 18 -51.73 -2.97 28.65
CA THR A 18 -51.38 -3.88 27.55
C THR A 18 -49.87 -3.90 27.44
N ARG A 19 -49.31 -5.11 27.50
CA ARG A 19 -47.91 -5.44 27.22
C ARG A 19 -47.42 -4.61 26.03
N ALA A 20 -46.37 -3.81 26.23
CA ALA A 20 -45.68 -3.16 25.13
C ALA A 20 -45.27 -4.25 24.12
N GLU A 21 -45.80 -4.17 22.90
CA GLU A 21 -45.34 -5.03 21.82
C GLU A 21 -43.87 -4.75 21.61
N SER A 22 -43.02 -5.77 21.76
CA SER A 22 -41.64 -5.69 21.31
C SER A 22 -41.66 -5.31 19.84
N GLY A 23 -41.16 -4.11 19.52
CA GLY A 23 -40.98 -3.67 18.14
C GLY A 23 -40.20 -4.71 17.33
N PRO A 24 -40.43 -4.79 16.02
CA PRO A 24 -39.77 -5.79 15.18
C PRO A 24 -38.26 -5.71 15.38
N ASP A 25 -37.66 -6.85 15.70
CA ASP A 25 -36.22 -7.04 15.79
C ASP A 25 -35.61 -6.59 14.45
N LEU A 26 -35.02 -5.38 14.43
CA LEU A 26 -34.29 -4.80 13.30
C LEU A 26 -32.96 -5.56 13.15
N ARG A 27 -33.07 -6.84 12.79
CA ARG A 27 -31.98 -7.56 12.18
C ARG A 27 -31.67 -6.79 10.90
N TYR A 28 -30.55 -6.07 10.89
CA TYR A 28 -30.04 -5.29 9.75
C TYR A 28 -29.63 -6.24 8.62
N GLU A 29 -30.59 -6.98 8.06
CA GLU A 29 -30.41 -7.70 6.80
C GLU A 29 -30.60 -6.68 5.69
N TRP A 30 -29.48 -6.26 5.11
CA TRP A 30 -29.45 -5.41 3.94
C TRP A 30 -30.01 -6.19 2.75
N PRO A 31 -31.12 -5.75 2.12
CA PRO A 31 -31.70 -6.47 0.99
C PRO A 31 -30.74 -6.57 -0.21
N GLU A 32 -30.66 -7.74 -0.85
CA GLU A 32 -29.90 -8.02 -2.08
C GLU A 32 -29.92 -6.90 -3.16
N PRO A 33 -31.07 -6.28 -3.52
CA PRO A 33 -31.07 -5.19 -4.51
C PRO A 33 -30.28 -3.96 -4.08
N ASN A 34 -30.10 -3.71 -2.78
CA ASN A 34 -29.25 -2.63 -2.28
C ASN A 34 -27.76 -2.98 -2.39
N LEU A 35 -27.39 -4.26 -2.24
CA LEU A 35 -26.02 -4.73 -2.49
C LEU A 35 -25.66 -4.56 -3.97
N GLN A 36 -26.55 -4.95 -4.88
CA GLN A 36 -26.35 -4.75 -6.33
C GLN A 36 -26.21 -3.28 -6.71
N ARG A 37 -27.00 -2.38 -6.12
CA ARG A 37 -26.87 -0.93 -6.33
C ARG A 37 -25.58 -0.36 -5.76
N LEU A 38 -25.09 -0.90 -4.65
CA LEU A 38 -23.85 -0.48 -4.02
C LEU A 38 -22.62 -0.90 -4.86
N ILE A 39 -22.56 -2.15 -5.31
CA ILE A 39 -21.43 -2.65 -6.13
C ILE A 39 -21.40 -2.06 -7.54
N THR A 40 -22.54 -1.59 -8.06
CA THR A 40 -22.63 -0.92 -9.37
C THR A 40 -22.51 0.60 -9.27
N SER A 41 -22.33 1.14 -8.07
CA SER A 41 -22.19 2.58 -7.87
C SER A 41 -20.93 3.11 -8.55
N PRO A 42 -21.04 4.06 -9.50
CA PRO A 42 -19.89 4.65 -10.17
C PRO A 42 -18.92 5.29 -9.17
N THR A 43 -19.42 5.92 -8.11
CA THR A 43 -18.58 6.54 -7.07
C THR A 43 -17.75 5.51 -6.31
N ILE A 44 -18.32 4.34 -6.00
CA ILE A 44 -17.62 3.27 -5.28
C ILE A 44 -16.58 2.62 -6.19
N PHE A 45 -16.93 2.41 -7.45
CA PHE A 45 -15.99 1.91 -8.46
C PHE A 45 -14.79 2.86 -8.61
N LEU A 46 -15.03 4.16 -8.75
CA LEU A 46 -13.98 5.18 -8.88
C LEU A 46 -13.10 5.28 -7.63
N ALA A 47 -13.71 5.26 -6.43
CA ALA A 47 -12.96 5.26 -5.17
C ALA A 47 -12.07 4.00 -5.06
N SER A 48 -12.58 2.84 -5.46
CA SER A 48 -11.83 1.57 -5.45
C SER A 48 -10.64 1.62 -6.42
N LEU A 49 -10.83 2.19 -7.61
CA LEU A 49 -9.77 2.34 -8.60
C LEU A 49 -8.67 3.31 -8.13
N ALA A 50 -9.05 4.43 -7.53
CA ALA A 50 -8.11 5.39 -6.95
C ALA A 50 -7.28 4.75 -5.81
N LEU A 51 -7.94 4.01 -4.91
CA LEU A 51 -7.26 3.27 -3.84
C LEU A 51 -6.31 2.21 -4.40
N TYR A 52 -6.71 1.48 -5.45
CA TYR A 52 -5.86 0.51 -6.12
C TYR A 52 -4.62 1.18 -6.73
N SER A 53 -4.78 2.31 -7.41
CA SER A 53 -3.65 3.09 -7.95
C SER A 53 -2.70 3.59 -6.87
N LEU A 54 -3.21 4.03 -5.72
CA LEU A 54 -2.35 4.43 -4.60
C LEU A 54 -1.59 3.23 -4.01
N CYS A 55 -2.24 2.06 -3.95
CA CYS A 55 -1.61 0.83 -3.48
C CYS A 55 -0.47 0.37 -4.38
N THR A 56 -0.62 0.47 -5.71
CA THR A 56 0.44 0.09 -6.65
C THR A 56 1.64 1.03 -6.56
N VAL A 57 1.41 2.35 -6.45
CA VAL A 57 2.49 3.32 -6.24
C VAL A 57 3.21 3.11 -4.91
N ARG A 58 2.47 2.81 -3.83
CA ARG A 58 3.06 2.47 -2.53
C ARG A 58 3.95 1.23 -2.61
N ALA A 59 3.51 0.18 -3.31
CA ALA A 59 4.29 -1.05 -3.50
C ALA A 59 5.59 -0.76 -4.28
N LEU A 60 5.51 0.04 -5.35
CA LEU A 60 6.68 0.51 -6.10
C LEU A 60 7.67 1.27 -5.22
N LEU A 61 7.19 2.24 -4.44
CA LEU A 61 8.05 3.03 -3.55
C LEU A 61 8.77 2.13 -2.54
N GLN A 62 8.06 1.16 -1.95
CA GLN A 62 8.65 0.21 -1.02
C GLN A 62 9.74 -0.64 -1.70
N ALA A 63 9.50 -1.13 -2.91
CA ALA A 63 10.49 -1.90 -3.66
C ALA A 63 11.74 -1.07 -4.02
N ILE A 64 11.56 0.20 -4.37
CA ILE A 64 12.66 1.15 -4.64
C ILE A 64 13.51 1.36 -3.39
N LEU A 65 12.88 1.68 -2.25
CA LEU A 65 13.59 1.94 -0.99
C LEU A 65 14.37 0.71 -0.52
N GLN A 66 13.75 -0.47 -0.57
CA GLN A 66 14.41 -1.73 -0.20
C GLN A 66 15.63 -2.02 -1.09
N THR A 67 15.52 -1.77 -2.40
CA THR A 67 16.62 -1.95 -3.34
C THR A 67 17.73 -0.93 -3.08
N GLU A 68 17.37 0.34 -2.85
CA GLU A 68 18.32 1.42 -2.59
C GLU A 68 19.11 1.21 -1.30
N ASP A 69 18.45 0.83 -0.20
CA ASP A 69 19.12 0.56 1.07
C ASP A 69 20.09 -0.62 0.95
N MET A 70 19.68 -1.67 0.24
CA MET A 70 20.55 -2.81 -0.04
C MET A 70 21.77 -2.38 -0.87
N LEU A 71 21.59 -1.52 -1.89
CA LEU A 71 22.71 -1.04 -2.73
C LEU A 71 23.69 -0.20 -1.93
N LYS A 72 23.20 0.69 -1.06
CA LYS A 72 24.04 1.52 -0.18
C LYS A 72 24.93 0.67 0.72
N VAL A 73 24.41 -0.45 1.25
CA VAL A 73 25.20 -1.38 2.08
C VAL A 73 26.36 -1.98 1.28
N TYR A 74 26.13 -2.39 0.04
CA TYR A 74 27.20 -2.96 -0.79
C TYR A 74 28.21 -1.91 -1.26
N GLU A 75 27.76 -0.71 -1.62
CA GLU A 75 28.64 0.41 -1.97
C GLU A 75 29.55 0.81 -0.80
N ALA A 76 28.99 0.89 0.42
CA ALA A 76 29.77 1.19 1.63
C ALA A 76 30.84 0.12 1.88
N ARG A 77 30.48 -1.16 1.79
CA ARG A 77 31.43 -2.29 1.95
C ARG A 77 32.56 -2.25 0.92
N LEU A 78 32.24 -1.95 -0.34
CA LEU A 78 33.25 -1.82 -1.39
C LEU A 78 34.18 -0.61 -1.18
N THR A 79 33.65 0.49 -0.66
CA THR A 79 34.44 1.71 -0.41
C THR A 79 35.34 1.56 0.82
N GLU A 80 34.85 0.92 1.89
CA GLU A 80 35.64 0.65 3.11
C GLU A 80 36.80 -0.32 2.86
N GLU A 81 36.66 -1.23 1.89
CA GLU A 81 37.66 -2.26 1.59
C GLU A 81 38.59 -1.89 0.40
N GLU A 82 38.54 -0.66 -0.14
CA GLU A 82 39.55 -0.16 -1.11
C GLU A 82 40.92 -0.07 -0.42
N THR A 83 41.76 -1.10 -0.57
CA THR A 83 43.03 -1.24 0.14
C THR A 83 44.26 -0.84 -0.69
N VAL A 84 45.14 -0.05 -0.08
CA VAL A 84 46.52 0.25 -0.53
C VAL A 84 47.52 -0.59 0.30
N SER A 85 47.20 -1.86 0.57
CA SER A 85 48.02 -2.70 1.46
C SER A 85 48.89 -3.70 0.68
N LEU A 86 50.18 -3.81 1.04
CA LEU A 86 51.14 -4.75 0.44
C LEU A 86 51.21 -6.11 1.16
N ASP A 87 50.30 -6.37 2.10
CA ASP A 87 50.26 -7.58 2.93
C ASP A 87 49.41 -8.66 2.25
N LEU A 88 50.03 -9.80 1.93
CA LEU A 88 49.39 -10.88 1.18
C LEU A 88 48.17 -11.45 1.91
N ASP A 89 48.22 -11.58 3.24
CA ASP A 89 47.12 -12.13 4.04
C ASP A 89 45.88 -11.20 3.99
N LYS A 90 46.12 -9.89 3.99
CA LYS A 90 45.05 -8.89 3.87
C LYS A 90 44.45 -8.86 2.46
N VAL A 91 45.28 -9.03 1.43
CA VAL A 91 44.81 -9.14 0.05
C VAL A 91 43.96 -10.40 -0.15
N GLU A 92 44.36 -11.54 0.41
CA GLU A 92 43.59 -12.78 0.34
C GLU A 92 42.27 -12.69 1.11
N ALA A 93 42.27 -12.10 2.30
CA ALA A 93 41.06 -11.86 3.09
C ALA A 93 40.07 -10.96 2.33
N TYR A 94 40.56 -9.88 1.72
CA TYR A 94 39.75 -8.99 0.88
C TYR A 94 39.13 -9.73 -0.31
N ARG A 95 39.92 -10.53 -1.03
CA ARG A 95 39.43 -11.34 -2.16
C ARG A 95 38.33 -12.32 -1.73
N CYS A 96 38.43 -12.90 -0.53
CA CYS A 96 37.38 -13.73 0.04
C CYS A 96 36.11 -12.91 0.37
N GLY A 97 36.28 -11.69 0.91
CA GLY A 97 35.20 -10.73 1.14
C GLY A 97 34.44 -10.39 -0.13
N LEU A 98 35.14 -10.05 -1.21
CA LEU A 98 34.56 -9.76 -2.53
C LEU A 98 33.75 -10.93 -3.08
N LYS A 99 34.26 -12.17 -3.00
CA LYS A 99 33.51 -13.36 -3.43
C LYS A 99 32.21 -13.53 -2.65
N LYS A 100 32.23 -13.25 -1.35
CA LYS A 100 31.02 -13.30 -0.51
C LYS A 100 30.03 -12.23 -0.93
N ILE A 101 30.50 -10.99 -1.16
CA ILE A 101 29.66 -9.89 -1.69
C ILE A 101 29.03 -10.29 -3.02
N LYS A 102 29.79 -10.88 -3.96
CA LYS A 102 29.27 -11.32 -5.26
C LYS A 102 28.14 -12.34 -5.11
N ASN A 103 28.32 -13.32 -4.24
CA ASN A 103 27.31 -14.35 -3.99
C ASN A 103 26.05 -13.75 -3.36
N ASP A 104 26.21 -12.92 -2.34
CA ASP A 104 25.09 -12.25 -1.66
C ASP A 104 24.34 -11.33 -2.64
N LEU A 105 25.06 -10.56 -3.47
CA LEU A 105 24.49 -9.71 -4.51
C LEU A 105 23.72 -10.56 -5.53
N ASN A 106 24.26 -11.67 -6.01
CA ASN A 106 23.55 -12.55 -6.93
C ASN A 106 22.21 -13.07 -6.36
N LEU A 107 22.16 -13.41 -5.07
CA LEU A 107 20.93 -13.85 -4.39
C LEU A 107 19.89 -12.73 -4.27
N LYS A 108 20.31 -11.46 -4.31
CA LYS A 108 19.44 -10.29 -4.20
C LYS A 108 18.93 -9.76 -5.55
N LYS A 109 19.25 -10.40 -6.69
CA LYS A 109 18.75 -10.01 -8.03
C LYS A 109 17.21 -9.88 -8.10
N SER A 110 16.50 -10.62 -7.26
CA SER A 110 15.04 -10.53 -7.14
C SER A 110 14.55 -9.15 -6.74
N PHE A 111 15.32 -8.35 -5.98
CA PHE A 111 14.93 -6.99 -5.57
C PHE A 111 14.80 -6.07 -6.79
N LEU A 112 15.76 -6.14 -7.73
CA LEU A 112 15.68 -5.42 -9.00
C LEU A 112 14.48 -5.87 -9.84
N ALA A 113 14.22 -7.18 -9.89
CA ALA A 113 13.09 -7.73 -10.64
C ALA A 113 11.75 -7.27 -10.06
N THR A 114 11.61 -7.28 -8.73
CA THR A 114 10.42 -6.78 -8.02
C THR A 114 10.22 -5.30 -8.31
N MET A 115 11.25 -4.47 -8.17
CA MET A 115 11.15 -3.03 -8.44
C MET A 115 10.69 -2.74 -9.88
N LYS A 116 11.24 -3.43 -10.88
CA LYS A 116 10.83 -3.30 -12.29
C LYS A 116 9.38 -3.76 -12.52
N THR A 117 8.99 -4.86 -11.88
CA THR A 117 7.63 -5.41 -11.96
C THR A 117 6.61 -4.44 -11.36
N GLU A 118 6.90 -3.88 -10.19
CA GLU A 118 6.02 -2.92 -9.54
C GLU A 118 5.93 -1.59 -10.33
N LEU A 119 7.01 -1.17 -11.00
CA LEU A 119 6.98 -0.02 -11.90
C LEU A 119 6.03 -0.26 -13.08
N GLN A 120 6.13 -1.43 -13.72
CA GLN A 120 5.25 -1.81 -14.82
C GLN A 120 3.78 -1.85 -14.37
N LYS A 121 3.50 -2.44 -13.19
CA LYS A 121 2.14 -2.45 -12.62
C LYS A 121 1.62 -1.05 -12.35
N ALA A 122 2.44 -0.17 -11.78
CA ALA A 122 2.06 1.22 -11.52
C ALA A 122 1.77 1.98 -12.82
N GLN A 123 2.59 1.80 -13.86
CA GLN A 123 2.36 2.40 -15.19
C GLN A 123 1.07 1.89 -15.84
N GLN A 124 0.82 0.59 -15.79
CA GLN A 124 -0.42 0.00 -16.33
C GLN A 124 -1.65 0.48 -15.56
N THR A 125 -1.57 0.54 -14.23
CA THR A 125 -2.69 1.01 -13.40
C THR A 125 -2.95 2.49 -13.64
N HIS A 126 -1.89 3.29 -13.79
CA HIS A 126 -2.00 4.72 -14.07
C HIS A 126 -2.58 4.99 -15.46
N SER A 127 -2.22 4.23 -16.49
CA SER A 127 -2.82 4.37 -17.82
C SER A 127 -4.30 4.01 -17.84
N GLN A 128 -4.70 2.96 -17.13
CA GLN A 128 -6.12 2.57 -16.98
C GLN A 128 -6.91 3.61 -16.18
N THR A 129 -6.33 4.14 -15.10
CA THR A 129 -7.00 5.09 -14.21
C THR A 129 -7.08 6.49 -14.82
N SER A 130 -6.02 6.97 -15.49
CA SER A 130 -5.98 8.30 -16.12
C SER A 130 -6.98 8.46 -17.26
N GLN A 131 -7.26 7.38 -18.01
CA GLN A 131 -8.31 7.36 -19.04
C GLN A 131 -9.71 7.55 -18.45
N GLN A 132 -9.96 7.01 -17.25
CA GLN A 132 -11.25 7.11 -16.57
C GLN A 132 -11.34 8.37 -15.70
N TYR A 133 -10.20 8.87 -15.22
CA TYR A 133 -10.13 10.02 -14.34
C TYR A 133 -8.73 10.69 -14.35
N PRO A 134 -8.56 11.87 -14.98
CA PRO A 134 -7.33 12.67 -14.88
C PRO A 134 -7.25 13.33 -13.50
N LEU A 135 -6.93 12.55 -12.49
CA LEU A 135 -7.07 12.94 -11.08
C LEU A 135 -5.85 13.61 -10.49
N TYR A 136 -4.65 13.20 -10.92
CA TYR A 136 -3.39 13.65 -10.36
C TYR A 136 -2.30 13.62 -11.42
N ASP A 137 -1.48 14.67 -11.46
CA ASP A 137 -0.21 14.71 -12.20
C ASP A 137 0.83 13.86 -11.44
N LEU A 138 0.62 12.54 -11.47
CA LEU A 138 1.56 11.59 -10.91
C LEU A 138 2.67 11.38 -11.93
N ASP A 139 3.80 12.04 -11.71
CA ASP A 139 4.99 11.90 -12.53
C ASP A 139 5.66 10.52 -12.30
N LEU A 140 5.17 9.51 -13.02
CA LEU A 140 5.80 8.19 -13.08
C LEU A 140 7.18 8.20 -13.76
N GLY A 141 7.53 9.28 -14.46
CA GLY A 141 8.85 9.48 -15.07
C GLY A 141 9.95 9.48 -14.02
N LYS A 142 9.76 10.22 -12.91
CA LYS A 142 10.71 10.23 -11.77
C LYS A 142 10.98 8.84 -11.19
N PHE A 143 9.96 8.00 -11.10
CA PHE A 143 10.14 6.63 -10.62
C PHE A 143 10.89 5.77 -11.65
N SER A 144 10.60 5.93 -12.94
CA SER A 144 11.34 5.27 -14.03
C SER A 144 12.83 5.64 -14.02
N ASP A 145 13.14 6.93 -13.85
CA ASP A 145 14.51 7.42 -13.75
C ASP A 145 15.21 6.84 -12.52
N LYS A 146 14.50 6.78 -11.38
CA LYS A 146 15.04 6.17 -10.15
C LYS A 146 15.31 4.67 -10.33
N VAL A 147 14.40 3.92 -10.95
CA VAL A 147 14.57 2.48 -11.26
C VAL A 147 15.78 2.26 -12.17
N THR A 148 15.97 3.13 -13.17
CA THR A 148 17.13 3.11 -14.07
C THR A 148 18.41 3.37 -13.29
N GLN A 149 18.46 4.45 -12.50
CA GLN A 149 19.60 4.80 -11.66
C GLN A 149 20.02 3.64 -10.74
N LEU A 150 19.07 2.99 -10.06
CA LEU A 150 19.37 1.88 -9.16
C LEU A 150 19.83 0.62 -9.91
N THR A 151 19.29 0.39 -11.12
CA THR A 151 19.76 -0.69 -12.01
C THR A 151 21.20 -0.46 -12.46
N ASP A 152 21.56 0.77 -12.81
CA ASP A 152 22.91 1.11 -13.24
C ASP A 152 23.91 1.01 -12.09
N ARG A 153 23.54 1.48 -10.90
CA ARG A 153 24.34 1.31 -9.67
C ARG A 153 24.61 -0.16 -9.38
N TRP A 154 23.59 -1.01 -9.46
CA TRP A 154 23.77 -2.46 -9.33
C TRP A 154 24.80 -3.00 -10.33
N GLN A 155 24.66 -2.66 -11.62
CA GLN A 155 25.59 -3.12 -12.65
C GLN A 155 27.02 -2.65 -12.39
N LYS A 156 27.19 -1.43 -11.86
CA LYS A 156 28.50 -0.91 -11.49
C LYS A 156 29.13 -1.73 -10.35
N ILE A 157 28.38 -2.01 -9.29
CA ILE A 157 28.82 -2.88 -8.17
C ILE A 157 29.19 -4.26 -8.71
N ASP A 158 28.32 -4.86 -9.52
CA ASP A 158 28.51 -6.20 -10.08
C ASP A 158 29.81 -6.28 -10.90
N LYS A 159 30.08 -5.26 -11.73
CA LYS A 159 31.34 -5.12 -12.49
C LYS A 159 32.55 -4.88 -11.59
N GLN A 160 32.44 -4.02 -10.58
CA GLN A 160 33.55 -3.72 -9.67
C GLN A 160 34.04 -4.97 -8.91
N ILE A 161 33.14 -5.91 -8.62
CA ILE A 161 33.50 -7.17 -7.94
C ILE A 161 34.09 -8.21 -8.90
N ASP A 162 33.82 -8.11 -10.20
CA ASP A 162 34.38 -9.02 -11.22
C ASP A 162 35.82 -8.67 -11.61
N TYR A 163 36.32 -7.50 -11.22
CA TYR A 163 37.72 -7.08 -11.37
C TYR A 163 38.59 -7.59 -10.21
#